data_AF-A0A239FZE0-F1
#
_entry.id   AF-A0A239FZE0-F1
#
_cell.length_a   1.000
_cell.length_b   1.000
_cell.length_c   1.000
_cell.angle_alpha   90.00
_cell.angle_beta   90.00
_cell.angle_gamma   90.00
#
_symmetry.space_group_name_H-M   'P 1'
#
loop_
_entity.id
_entity.type
_entity.pdbx_description
1 polymer ?
#
loop_
_entity_poly.entity_id
_entity_poly.type
_entity_poly.pdbx_seq_one_letter_code
_entity_poly.pdbx_strand_id
1 'polypeptide(L)'
;MTVTEMETCGPLLSEEVNMQGINPATWGASCADTRVTHVAAIDPGFVWGLASMDVTNLVPSTLVIGLGGDGDRMLATDRDRSGLSSHLGNRRLGRFDPACYFNAMPICTPSGEAILAEEKDDPVSTDPAGSDRAAIHAGIIALITKELGL
;
A
#
# COMPACT_ATOMS: atom_id res chain seq x y z
N MET A 1 18.26 0.33 8.45
CA MET A 1 18.73 -0.30 7.19
C MET A 1 18.40 0.68 6.08
N THR A 2 19.39 1.34 5.48
CA THR A 2 19.15 2.31 4.39
C THR A 2 18.87 1.52 3.11
N VAL A 3 17.60 1.41 2.73
CA VAL A 3 17.19 0.85 1.43
C VAL A 3 17.72 1.80 0.34
N THR A 4 18.88 1.46 -0.22
CA THR A 4 19.61 2.31 -1.17
C THR A 4 19.34 1.89 -2.63
N GLU A 5 18.70 0.74 -2.83
CA GLU A 5 18.29 0.22 -4.13
C GLU A 5 16.80 -0.06 -4.13
N MET A 6 16.13 0.28 -5.23
CA MET A 6 14.78 -0.18 -5.52
C MET A 6 14.82 -1.71 -5.63
N GLU A 7 14.16 -2.40 -4.69
CA GLU A 7 14.34 -3.83 -4.38
C GLU A 7 14.11 -4.78 -5.58
N THR A 8 13.52 -4.29 -6.66
CA THR A 8 13.11 -5.09 -7.83
C THR A 8 13.63 -4.56 -9.17
N CYS A 9 14.53 -3.57 -9.18
CA CYS A 9 14.93 -2.89 -10.42
C CYS A 9 15.62 -3.85 -11.41
N GLY A 10 16.53 -4.71 -10.94
CA GLY A 10 17.22 -5.69 -11.79
C GLY A 10 16.26 -6.69 -12.46
N PRO A 11 15.45 -7.44 -11.69
CA PRO A 11 14.46 -8.35 -12.25
C PRO A 11 13.45 -7.68 -13.19
N LEU A 12 12.92 -6.50 -12.85
CA LEU A 12 11.97 -5.79 -13.72
C LEU A 12 12.59 -5.27 -15.03
N LEU A 13 13.92 -5.14 -15.07
CA LEU A 13 14.69 -4.78 -16.26
C LEU A 13 15.20 -5.98 -17.07
N SER A 14 14.93 -7.21 -16.61
CA SER A 14 15.44 -8.42 -17.26
C SER A 14 14.55 -8.86 -18.43
N GLU A 15 15.16 -9.57 -19.38
CA GLU A 15 14.44 -10.27 -20.46
C GLU A 15 13.55 -11.42 -19.95
N GLU A 16 13.78 -11.89 -18.73
CA GLU A 16 12.97 -12.95 -18.12
C GLU A 16 11.59 -12.44 -17.72
N VAL A 17 11.51 -11.22 -17.16
CA VAL A 17 10.22 -10.55 -16.86
C VAL A 17 9.71 -9.79 -18.08
N ASN A 18 10.62 -9.20 -18.87
CA ASN A 18 10.36 -8.46 -20.09
C ASN A 18 9.24 -7.39 -19.96
N MET A 19 9.33 -6.55 -18.93
CA MET A 19 8.41 -5.42 -18.76
C MET A 19 8.46 -4.45 -19.96
N GLN A 20 9.60 -4.38 -20.65
CA GLN A 20 9.88 -3.48 -21.77
C GLN A 20 9.15 -3.90 -23.04
N GLY A 21 8.88 -5.20 -23.20
CA GLY A 21 8.12 -5.76 -24.31
C GLY A 21 6.61 -5.62 -24.16
N ILE A 22 6.13 -5.23 -22.97
CA ILE A 22 4.70 -5.02 -22.71
C ILE A 22 4.30 -3.66 -23.29
N ASN A 23 3.31 -3.65 -24.20
CA ASN A 23 2.75 -2.41 -24.72
C ASN A 23 2.26 -1.52 -23.56
N PRO A 24 2.76 -0.29 -23.41
CA PRO A 24 2.34 0.58 -22.31
C PRO A 24 0.86 0.90 -22.26
N ALA A 25 0.19 0.89 -23.42
CA ALA A 25 -1.26 1.05 -23.48
C ALA A 25 -2.02 -0.07 -22.77
N THR A 26 -1.42 -1.26 -22.60
CA THR A 26 -2.06 -2.39 -21.90
C THR A 26 -2.12 -2.15 -20.39
N TRP A 27 -1.02 -1.77 -19.77
CA TRP A 27 -1.00 -1.50 -18.33
C TRP A 27 -1.54 -0.12 -17.96
N GLY A 28 -1.46 0.85 -18.88
CA GLY A 28 -2.06 2.18 -18.74
C GLY A 28 -3.54 2.26 -19.14
N ALA A 29 -4.16 1.13 -19.52
CA ALA A 29 -5.58 1.11 -19.86
C ALA A 29 -6.42 1.49 -18.63
N SER A 30 -7.47 2.29 -18.85
CA SER A 30 -8.38 2.65 -17.76
C SER A 30 -9.16 1.44 -17.27
N CYS A 31 -9.01 1.10 -15.99
CA CYS A 31 -9.85 0.14 -15.29
C CYS A 31 -11.06 0.79 -14.59
N ALA A 32 -11.41 2.03 -14.96
CA ALA A 32 -12.51 2.75 -14.32
C ALA A 32 -13.87 2.07 -14.59
N ASP A 33 -14.63 1.87 -13.52
CA ASP A 33 -16.01 1.39 -13.57
C ASP A 33 -16.93 2.45 -12.96
N THR A 34 -17.85 2.99 -13.75
CA THR A 34 -18.76 4.07 -13.32
C THR A 34 -19.74 3.65 -12.23
N ARG A 35 -19.86 2.35 -11.94
CA ARG A 35 -20.66 1.82 -10.83
C ARG A 35 -19.94 1.92 -9.49
N VAL A 36 -18.61 2.06 -9.49
CA VAL A 36 -17.80 2.22 -8.28
C VAL A 36 -17.88 3.68 -7.84
N THR A 37 -18.47 3.92 -6.67
CA THR A 37 -18.71 5.26 -6.13
C THR A 37 -17.79 5.63 -4.98
N HIS A 38 -17.12 4.64 -4.36
CA HIS A 38 -16.21 4.79 -3.23
C HIS A 38 -15.02 3.85 -3.40
N VAL A 39 -13.84 4.28 -2.99
CA VAL A 39 -12.62 3.47 -3.01
C VAL A 39 -11.90 3.67 -1.69
N ALA A 40 -11.50 2.58 -1.05
CA ALA A 40 -10.54 2.61 0.05
C ALA A 40 -9.29 1.83 -0.38
N ALA A 41 -8.18 2.53 -0.57
CA ALA A 41 -6.89 1.94 -0.90
C ALA A 41 -6.05 1.85 0.38
N ILE A 42 -5.75 0.63 0.82
CA ILE A 42 -4.94 0.35 2.00
C ILE A 42 -3.52 0.03 1.55
N ASP A 43 -2.58 0.84 2.01
CA ASP A 43 -1.15 0.85 1.70
C ASP A 43 -0.83 0.57 0.22
N PRO A 44 -1.39 1.34 -0.73
CA PRO A 44 -1.17 1.07 -2.15
C PRO A 44 0.32 1.14 -2.50
N GLY A 45 0.82 0.08 -3.12
CA GLY A 45 2.18 0.02 -3.65
C GLY A 45 2.31 0.65 -5.04
N PHE A 46 3.57 0.80 -5.49
CA PHE A 46 3.92 1.35 -6.81
C PHE A 46 3.41 2.77 -7.07
N VAL A 47 3.36 3.59 -6.02
CA VAL A 47 2.84 4.97 -6.07
C VAL A 47 3.86 6.01 -6.57
N TRP A 48 4.91 5.56 -7.26
CA TRP A 48 6.04 6.37 -7.69
C TRP A 48 5.91 6.82 -9.15
N GLY A 49 6.41 8.03 -9.43
CA GLY A 49 6.39 8.59 -10.79
C GLY A 49 5.02 9.07 -11.26
N LEU A 50 4.03 9.14 -10.36
CA LEU A 50 2.72 9.69 -10.65
C LEU A 50 2.81 11.21 -10.83
N ALA A 51 2.14 11.71 -11.87
CA ALA A 51 1.92 13.12 -12.12
C ALA A 51 0.50 13.54 -11.68
N SER A 52 0.24 14.84 -11.60
CA SER A 52 -1.08 15.35 -11.23
C SER A 52 -2.20 14.82 -12.14
N MET A 53 -1.92 14.55 -13.42
CA MET A 53 -2.92 14.01 -14.36
C MET A 53 -3.36 12.59 -14.03
N ASP A 54 -2.52 11.79 -13.37
CA ASP A 54 -2.82 10.40 -13.05
C ASP A 54 -3.87 10.27 -11.94
N VAL A 55 -4.06 11.34 -11.16
CA VAL A 55 -5.04 11.37 -10.06
C VAL A 55 -6.29 12.20 -10.35
N THR A 56 -6.39 12.88 -11.50
CA THR A 56 -7.53 13.79 -11.77
C THR A 56 -8.86 13.07 -11.92
N ASN A 57 -8.82 11.82 -12.39
CA ASN A 57 -10.01 11.02 -12.68
C ASN A 57 -10.30 9.96 -11.62
N LEU A 58 -9.67 10.06 -10.44
CA LEU A 58 -10.01 9.19 -9.32
C LEU A 58 -11.46 9.40 -8.88
N VAL A 59 -12.08 8.34 -8.38
CA VAL A 59 -13.38 8.39 -7.73
C VAL A 59 -13.33 9.49 -6.64
N PRO A 60 -14.28 10.45 -6.61
CA PRO A 60 -14.20 11.57 -5.67
C PRO A 60 -14.10 11.15 -4.19
N SER A 61 -14.74 10.03 -3.83
CA SER A 61 -14.72 9.41 -2.51
C SER A 61 -13.60 8.35 -2.39
N THR A 62 -12.38 8.72 -2.79
CA THR A 62 -11.19 7.86 -2.60
C THR A 62 -10.52 8.19 -1.27
N LEU A 63 -10.45 7.19 -0.40
CA LEU A 63 -9.70 7.18 0.87
C LEU A 63 -8.40 6.40 0.67
N VAL A 64 -7.26 7.01 1.03
CA VAL A 64 -5.96 6.33 1.02
C VAL A 64 -5.44 6.19 2.45
N ILE A 65 -5.18 4.96 2.87
CA ILE A 65 -4.70 4.64 4.22
C ILE A 65 -3.27 4.13 4.08
N GLY A 66 -2.29 4.81 4.67
CA GLY A 66 -0.92 4.31 4.74
C GLY A 66 -0.68 3.49 6.01
N LEU A 67 0.27 2.57 5.96
CA LEU A 67 0.75 1.82 7.12
C LEU A 67 2.23 2.14 7.37
N GLY A 68 2.55 2.38 8.64
CA GLY A 68 3.89 2.69 9.10
C GLY A 68 4.31 4.15 8.98
N GLY A 69 5.37 4.45 9.71
CA GLY A 69 6.11 5.69 9.75
C GLY A 69 7.57 5.50 9.34
N ASP A 70 8.45 6.33 9.90
CA ASP A 70 9.86 6.38 9.49
C ASP A 70 10.65 5.10 9.83
N GLY A 71 10.14 4.25 10.72
CA GLY A 71 10.82 3.04 11.20
C GLY A 71 10.40 1.73 10.52
N ASP A 72 9.19 1.66 9.98
CA ASP A 72 8.50 0.41 9.61
C ASP A 72 7.75 0.48 8.26
N ARG A 73 7.72 1.65 7.60
CA ARG A 73 7.11 1.82 6.28
C ARG A 73 7.99 1.24 5.16
N MET A 74 7.36 0.55 4.21
CA MET A 74 8.00 0.10 2.98
C MET A 74 8.18 1.26 1.99
N LEU A 75 9.33 1.31 1.30
CA LEU A 75 9.58 2.35 0.30
C LEU A 75 8.55 2.31 -0.84
N ALA A 76 8.11 1.13 -1.26
CA ALA A 76 7.16 0.95 -2.34
C ALA A 76 5.77 1.58 -2.07
N THR A 77 5.39 1.77 -0.80
CA THR A 77 4.09 2.31 -0.36
C THR A 77 4.20 3.73 0.21
N ASP A 78 5.41 4.32 0.21
CA ASP A 78 5.66 5.65 0.76
C ASP A 78 5.04 6.76 -0.10
N ARG A 79 3.75 7.02 0.13
CA ARG A 79 2.97 8.05 -0.55
C ARG A 79 3.44 9.49 -0.29
N ASP A 80 4.17 9.73 0.79
CA ASP A 80 4.65 11.07 1.13
C ASP A 80 5.92 11.34 0.32
N ARG A 81 6.86 10.41 0.34
CA ARG A 81 8.11 10.50 -0.42
C ARG A 81 7.90 10.36 -1.92
N SER A 82 6.89 9.59 -2.36
CA SER A 82 6.55 9.46 -3.78
C SER A 82 5.88 10.72 -4.37
N GLY A 83 5.37 11.61 -3.52
CA GLY A 83 4.59 12.79 -3.93
C GLY A 83 3.09 12.56 -4.07
N LEU A 84 2.61 11.31 -3.97
CA LEU A 84 1.19 10.99 -4.10
C LEU A 84 0.30 11.77 -3.13
N SER A 85 0.69 11.89 -1.85
CA SER A 85 -0.05 12.69 -0.85
C SER A 85 -0.28 14.13 -1.31
N SER A 86 0.70 14.74 -2.00
CA SER A 86 0.59 16.10 -2.52
C SER A 86 -0.40 16.19 -3.69
N HIS A 87 -0.43 15.16 -4.55
CA HIS A 87 -1.36 15.09 -5.68
C HIS A 87 -2.82 14.85 -5.24
N LEU A 88 -3.03 14.11 -4.16
CA LEU A 88 -4.35 13.88 -3.58
C LEU A 88 -4.87 15.10 -2.80
N GLY A 89 -3.98 15.98 -2.34
CA GLY A 89 -4.30 17.13 -1.49
C GLY A 89 -4.87 16.69 -0.15
N ASN A 90 -5.78 17.49 0.44
CA ASN A 90 -6.43 17.14 1.71
C ASN A 90 -7.50 16.04 1.58
N ARG A 91 -7.58 15.33 0.44
CA ARG A 91 -8.56 14.27 0.25
C ARG A 91 -8.15 13.06 1.09
N ARG A 92 -8.83 12.92 2.22
CA ARG A 92 -9.09 11.68 2.98
C ARG A 92 -7.90 10.73 3.05
N LEU A 93 -6.85 11.19 3.72
CA LEU A 93 -5.66 10.41 4.05
C LEU A 93 -5.78 9.87 5.48
N GLY A 94 -5.61 8.57 5.66
CA GLY A 94 -5.40 7.92 6.97
C GLY A 94 -3.96 7.40 7.10
N ARG A 95 -3.47 7.22 8.32
CA ARG A 95 -2.23 6.49 8.61
C ARG A 95 -2.33 5.78 9.96
N PHE A 96 -1.74 4.59 10.05
CA PHE A 96 -1.48 3.88 11.30
C PHE A 96 0.03 3.70 11.48
N ASP A 97 0.54 4.04 12.66
CA ASP A 97 1.96 4.01 13.02
C ASP A 97 2.03 3.82 14.56
N PRO A 98 2.73 2.79 15.08
CA PRO A 98 3.52 1.79 14.35
C PRO A 98 2.66 0.78 13.59
N ALA A 99 3.08 0.45 12.36
CA ALA A 99 2.47 -0.56 11.48
C ALA A 99 3.39 -0.84 10.28
N CYS A 100 3.22 -1.97 9.61
CA CYS A 100 3.88 -2.29 8.33
C CYS A 100 2.83 -2.73 7.30
N TYR A 101 3.26 -2.92 6.05
CA TYR A 101 2.41 -3.35 4.94
C TYR A 101 1.54 -4.58 5.27
N PHE A 102 2.10 -5.53 6.01
CA PHE A 102 1.40 -6.77 6.39
C PHE A 102 0.33 -6.59 7.47
N ASN A 103 0.24 -5.44 8.15
CA ASN A 103 -0.80 -5.18 9.16
C ASN A 103 -2.20 -5.00 8.57
N ALA A 104 -2.37 -4.97 7.25
CA ALA A 104 -3.69 -5.09 6.62
C ALA A 104 -4.12 -6.55 6.37
N MET A 105 -3.21 -7.51 6.50
CA MET A 105 -3.51 -8.94 6.32
C MET A 105 -4.21 -9.52 7.55
N PRO A 106 -4.94 -10.65 7.41
CA PRO A 106 -5.59 -11.30 8.54
C PRO A 106 -4.67 -11.52 9.75
N ILE A 107 -5.28 -11.59 10.95
CA ILE A 107 -4.54 -11.88 12.18
C ILE A 107 -3.94 -13.28 12.08
N CYS A 108 -2.65 -13.38 12.30
CA CYS A 108 -1.92 -14.64 12.23
C CYS A 108 -2.28 -15.57 13.39
N THR A 109 -2.06 -16.87 13.20
CA THR A 109 -2.15 -17.82 14.31
C THR A 109 -1.01 -17.56 15.31
N PRO A 110 -1.13 -18.00 16.57
CA PRO A 110 -0.07 -17.81 17.56
C PRO A 110 1.27 -18.43 17.17
N SER A 111 1.29 -19.43 16.28
CA SER A 111 2.50 -20.09 15.78
C SER A 111 3.04 -19.49 14.48
N GLY A 112 2.36 -18.51 13.88
CA GLY A 112 2.68 -18.00 12.53
C GLY A 112 4.11 -17.47 12.41
N GLU A 113 4.55 -16.65 13.35
CA GLU A 113 5.93 -16.11 13.36
C GLU A 113 6.98 -17.22 13.41
N ALA A 114 6.78 -18.23 14.26
CA ALA A 114 7.71 -19.35 14.40
C ALA A 114 7.81 -20.20 13.13
N ILE A 115 6.67 -20.47 12.48
CA ILE A 115 6.62 -21.22 11.21
C ILE A 115 7.38 -20.47 10.12
N LEU A 116 7.08 -19.17 9.93
CA LEU A 116 7.74 -18.37 8.89
C LEU A 116 9.24 -18.25 9.13
N ALA A 117 9.67 -18.14 10.39
CA ALA A 117 11.09 -18.14 10.75
C ALA A 117 11.77 -19.48 10.44
N GLU A 118 11.10 -20.62 10.68
CA GLU A 118 11.60 -21.95 10.35
C GLU A 118 11.74 -22.14 8.83
N GLU A 119 10.75 -21.67 8.08
CA GLU A 119 10.71 -21.77 6.61
C GLU A 119 11.59 -20.73 5.90
N LYS A 120 12.11 -19.73 6.65
CA LYS A 120 12.84 -18.57 6.12
C LYS A 120 12.02 -17.78 5.09
N ASP A 121 10.72 -17.68 5.36
CA ASP A 121 9.77 -16.95 4.53
C ASP A 121 9.61 -15.50 5.00
N ASP A 122 8.87 -14.69 4.26
CA ASP A 122 8.60 -13.30 4.58
C ASP A 122 7.97 -13.16 5.97
N PRO A 123 8.35 -12.14 6.77
CA PRO A 123 7.92 -11.99 8.16
C PRO A 123 6.50 -11.43 8.28
N VAL A 124 5.53 -11.96 7.52
CA VAL A 124 4.15 -11.47 7.46
C VAL A 124 3.40 -11.54 8.79
N SER A 125 3.87 -12.38 9.71
CA SER A 125 3.35 -12.52 11.08
C SER A 125 4.13 -11.72 12.13
N THR A 126 5.20 -11.02 11.75
CA THR A 126 6.02 -10.23 12.68
C THR A 126 5.62 -8.77 12.58
N ASP A 127 4.87 -8.29 13.56
CA ASP A 127 4.42 -6.90 13.61
C ASP A 127 5.49 -5.97 14.22
N PRO A 128 5.57 -4.70 13.80
CA PRO A 128 6.43 -3.71 14.46
C PRO A 128 6.11 -3.59 15.95
N ALA A 129 7.14 -3.30 16.75
CA ALA A 129 6.99 -3.14 18.20
C ALA A 129 5.95 -2.06 18.54
N GLY A 130 4.96 -2.41 19.37
CA GLY A 130 3.87 -1.51 19.76
C GLY A 130 2.70 -1.48 18.78
N SER A 131 2.77 -2.18 17.65
CA SER A 131 1.63 -2.39 16.77
C SER A 131 0.60 -3.32 17.43
N ASP A 132 -0.68 -3.02 17.20
CA ASP A 132 -1.81 -3.89 17.51
C ASP A 132 -2.64 -4.07 16.24
N ARG A 133 -2.43 -5.21 15.56
CA ARG A 133 -3.10 -5.52 14.30
C ARG A 133 -4.63 -5.51 14.41
N ALA A 134 -5.19 -5.95 15.54
CA ALA A 134 -6.63 -5.95 15.74
C ALA A 134 -7.17 -4.51 15.87
N ALA A 135 -6.46 -3.65 16.61
CA ALA A 135 -6.80 -2.23 16.72
C ALA A 135 -6.64 -1.49 15.38
N ILE A 136 -5.60 -1.81 14.59
CA ILE A 136 -5.40 -1.28 13.24
C ILE A 136 -6.57 -1.67 12.33
N HIS A 137 -6.97 -2.95 12.31
CA HIS A 137 -8.13 -3.40 11.53
C HIS A 137 -9.41 -2.67 11.93
N ALA A 138 -9.66 -2.51 13.25
CA ALA A 138 -10.81 -1.77 13.74
C ALA A 138 -10.76 -0.28 13.30
N GLY A 139 -9.58 0.33 13.33
CA GLY A 139 -9.36 1.69 12.85
C GLY A 139 -9.60 1.84 11.34
N ILE A 140 -9.11 0.90 10.53
CA ILE A 140 -9.36 0.86 9.08
C ILE A 140 -10.86 0.76 8.80
N ILE A 141 -11.56 -0.15 9.47
CA ILE A 141 -13.01 -0.29 9.36
C ILE A 141 -13.69 1.03 9.73
N ALA A 142 -13.31 1.68 10.82
CA ALA A 142 -13.89 2.95 11.23
C ALA A 142 -13.71 4.06 10.18
N LEU A 143 -12.53 4.15 9.54
CA LEU A 143 -12.28 5.10 8.46
C LEU A 143 -13.15 4.81 7.23
N ILE A 144 -13.28 3.54 6.83
CA ILE A 144 -14.09 3.12 5.69
C ILE A 144 -15.59 3.34 5.97
N THR A 145 -16.07 2.95 7.14
CA THR A 145 -17.45 3.18 7.60
C THR A 145 -17.80 4.66 7.55
N LYS A 146 -16.92 5.52 8.06
CA LYS A 146 -17.08 6.98 7.98
C LYS A 146 -17.11 7.48 6.54
N GLU A 147 -16.28 6.92 5.65
CA GLU A 147 -16.28 7.25 4.22
C GLU A 147 -17.62 6.94 3.57
N LEU A 148 -18.19 5.78 3.90
CA LEU A 148 -19.44 5.28 3.38
C LEU A 148 -20.68 5.92 4.02
N GLY A 149 -20.52 6.66 5.13
CA GLY A 149 -21.62 7.24 5.89
C GLY A 149 -22.46 6.20 6.65
N LEU A 150 -21.82 5.11 7.10
CA LEU A 150 -22.43 4.02 7.87
C LEU A 150 -22.24 4.18 9.39
#